data_AF-A0A9P2ZRN0-F1
#
_entry.id   AF-A0A9P2ZRN0-F1
#
_cell.length_a   1.000
_cell.length_b   1.000
_cell.length_c   1.000
_cell.angle_alpha   90.00
_cell.angle_beta   90.00
_cell.angle_gamma   90.00
#
_symmetry.space_group_name_H-M   'P 1'
#
loop_
_entity.id
_entity.type
_entity.pdbx_description
1 polymer ?
#
loop_
_entity_poly.entity_id
_entity_poly.type
_entity_poly.pdbx_seq_one_letter_code
_entity_poly.pdbx_strand_id
1 'polypeptide(L)'
;MWEPVWCSAKRMRMSRRRATPGQDPKRQFRSEREIPPDDPLWTPPISSRRPGNLLAKSPVLGTPPAKSRAKQPSQAIQPTTLLLPIDIPLHKWAPGYCTSGRSLEAKGPAGHQSTFASRVLPELIRAKQVDYSPAPQHPPRAIPSPKRNMTDIKITSFTVRDLRFPTSLDSIGSDPMNLAGENALGYLQYHTDKGLVGTGFSFSNGQGNEVLCAGIRALAPRYIGRSLASIIADFGKTHRNLLSGQIRFMSPERGVMQLAANAVLNAVWDLWAKVEGKPLWRLVADFTPEEFVKCIDFRYLTDAITPEEAIQMLKAQEAGKKERLELALKNQAVPGYNTSIGWLGLSDEKVTENLQKALDEGFKHFKLKVGLGLEADRRRLGLVRKVAGPDAVIMTDVNQLWDVDEAIEYMPKLADFNLFFESFRQRPDDWTSFIEEPTSPDDILGHAKIRKALKPYGIGVATGEHVNNRVMFKQLLQAEALDALQLDALRLSGMNEILSVLLLAAKFGVPIVPHSGGAGMTELCSHISTIDFVVVSGKKSILEYTDHLHEAFVNPASMAPGSYHTSPTAPGYSTDVKEEYFAKFECPQGSFWKSPKGLEMLNDPWRGVLGEQTS
;
A
#
# COMPACT_ATOMS: atom_id res chain seq x y z
N MET A 1 36.93 -5.33 35.08
CA MET A 1 37.43 -6.27 34.06
C MET A 1 36.47 -6.22 32.88
N TRP A 2 36.98 -6.05 31.67
CA TRP A 2 36.25 -6.06 30.40
C TRP A 2 37.09 -6.89 29.43
N GLU A 3 36.52 -7.93 28.82
CA GLU A 3 37.14 -8.63 27.69
C GLU A 3 36.07 -8.99 26.65
N PRO A 4 36.13 -8.44 25.43
CA PRO A 4 35.35 -8.91 24.29
C PRO A 4 36.18 -9.88 23.44
N VAL A 5 35.62 -11.05 23.12
CA VAL A 5 36.29 -12.04 22.26
C VAL A 5 36.38 -11.52 20.82
N TRP A 6 37.60 -11.35 20.32
CA TRP A 6 37.87 -11.05 18.91
C TRP A 6 37.72 -12.29 18.03
N CYS A 7 37.03 -12.16 16.90
CA CYS A 7 37.04 -13.17 15.84
C CYS A 7 37.82 -12.65 14.61
N SER A 8 38.80 -13.42 14.14
CA SER A 8 39.84 -12.92 13.22
C SER A 8 39.46 -12.97 11.74
N ALA A 9 39.53 -11.84 11.04
CA ALA A 9 39.36 -11.80 9.58
C ALA A 9 40.59 -12.36 8.84
N LYS A 10 40.46 -13.53 8.20
CA LYS A 10 41.48 -14.07 7.27
C LYS A 10 41.36 -13.41 5.90
N ARG A 11 42.35 -12.57 5.55
CA ARG A 11 42.49 -12.00 4.19
C ARG A 11 42.83 -13.08 3.17
N MET A 12 41.96 -13.35 2.20
CA MET A 12 42.37 -14.00 0.95
C MET A 12 43.10 -13.01 0.03
N ARG A 13 44.22 -13.42 -0.56
CA ARG A 13 44.95 -12.64 -1.57
C ARG A 13 44.35 -12.91 -2.95
N MET A 14 43.79 -11.89 -3.60
CA MET A 14 43.51 -11.95 -5.04
C MET A 14 44.83 -11.89 -5.83
N SER A 15 45.15 -12.95 -6.58
CA SER A 15 46.25 -12.90 -7.57
C SER A 15 45.71 -12.52 -8.94
N ARG A 16 46.03 -11.32 -9.43
CA ARG A 16 45.74 -10.91 -10.81
C ARG A 16 46.62 -11.68 -11.79
N ARG A 17 46.02 -12.36 -12.77
CA ARG A 17 46.68 -12.70 -14.04
C ARG A 17 45.88 -12.09 -15.19
N ARG A 18 46.58 -11.59 -16.21
CA ARG A 18 45.99 -10.97 -17.41
C ARG A 18 45.48 -12.06 -18.33
N ALA A 19 44.40 -11.76 -19.06
CA ALA A 19 43.98 -12.52 -20.24
C ALA A 19 44.04 -11.60 -21.47
N THR A 20 44.49 -12.13 -22.60
CA THR A 20 44.38 -11.54 -23.93
C THR A 20 43.96 -12.65 -24.91
N PRO A 21 43.19 -12.33 -25.97
CA PRO A 21 42.33 -13.32 -26.64
C PRO A 21 43.02 -14.08 -27.79
N GLY A 22 42.53 -15.28 -28.11
CA GLY A 22 42.94 -16.02 -29.30
C GLY A 22 42.17 -17.33 -29.56
N GLN A 23 41.41 -17.33 -30.66
CA GLN A 23 41.13 -18.46 -31.57
C GLN A 23 40.35 -19.72 -31.10
N ASP A 24 39.15 -19.86 -31.66
CA ASP A 24 38.46 -21.13 -31.97
C ASP A 24 39.29 -21.97 -32.96
N PRO A 25 39.30 -23.31 -32.83
CA PRO A 25 38.97 -24.11 -34.01
C PRO A 25 38.06 -25.32 -33.74
N LYS A 26 36.88 -25.29 -34.38
CA LYS A 26 36.02 -26.43 -34.76
C LYS A 26 36.74 -27.78 -34.88
N ARG A 27 36.17 -28.83 -34.29
CA ARG A 27 36.18 -30.18 -34.90
C ARG A 27 34.91 -30.97 -34.61
N GLN A 28 34.40 -31.64 -35.64
CA GLN A 28 33.29 -32.59 -35.55
C GLN A 28 33.82 -33.94 -35.06
N PHE A 29 33.00 -34.75 -34.39
CA PHE A 29 32.98 -36.20 -34.61
C PHE A 29 31.57 -36.78 -34.41
N ARG A 30 31.19 -37.63 -35.37
CA ARG A 30 30.18 -38.70 -35.30
C ARG A 30 30.83 -39.94 -34.64
N SER A 31 30.16 -41.03 -34.25
CA SER A 31 28.74 -41.43 -34.11
C SER A 31 28.73 -42.76 -33.32
N GLU A 32 27.54 -43.25 -32.93
CA GLU A 32 27.31 -44.66 -32.48
C GLU A 32 27.99 -45.03 -31.14
N ARG A 33 27.58 -46.04 -30.35
CA ARG A 33 26.44 -46.99 -30.30
C ARG A 33 26.27 -47.36 -28.79
N GLU A 34 25.34 -48.15 -28.24
CA GLU A 34 24.39 -49.18 -28.73
C GLU A 34 23.26 -49.38 -27.66
N ILE A 35 22.17 -50.09 -27.99
CA ILE A 35 21.12 -50.57 -27.05
C ILE A 35 20.87 -52.06 -27.36
N PRO A 36 20.97 -52.98 -26.37
CA PRO A 36 19.90 -53.98 -26.13
C PRO A 36 19.84 -54.52 -24.67
N PRO A 37 18.92 -55.44 -24.31
CA PRO A 37 17.45 -55.40 -24.46
C PRO A 37 16.73 -55.79 -23.13
N ASP A 38 15.45 -56.19 -23.21
CA ASP A 38 14.48 -56.26 -22.10
C ASP A 38 14.36 -57.58 -21.29
N ASP A 39 13.55 -57.48 -20.22
CA ASP A 39 12.63 -58.50 -19.66
C ASP A 39 13.19 -59.56 -18.66
N PRO A 40 12.33 -60.28 -17.88
CA PRO A 40 11.70 -59.74 -16.66
C PRO A 40 11.97 -60.59 -15.40
N LEU A 41 11.48 -60.15 -14.22
CA LEU A 41 10.71 -61.00 -13.25
C LEU A 41 10.31 -60.27 -11.93
N TRP A 42 9.35 -60.88 -11.24
CA TRP A 42 9.09 -60.85 -9.77
C TRP A 42 8.32 -59.70 -9.09
N THR A 43 7.00 -59.88 -9.00
CA THR A 43 6.14 -59.59 -7.82
C THR A 43 5.02 -60.66 -7.78
N PRO A 44 4.23 -60.83 -6.68
CA PRO A 44 4.35 -60.35 -5.30
C PRO A 44 4.53 -61.54 -4.31
N PRO A 45 4.09 -61.41 -3.04
CA PRO A 45 2.91 -62.22 -2.70
C PRO A 45 1.83 -61.47 -1.90
N ILE A 46 0.58 -61.90 -2.10
CA ILE A 46 -0.59 -61.53 -1.28
C ILE A 46 -0.81 -62.61 -0.22
N SER A 47 -1.15 -62.23 1.02
CA SER A 47 -1.75 -63.15 2.00
C SER A 47 -3.14 -62.67 2.41
N SER A 48 -4.17 -63.45 2.08
CA SER A 48 -5.58 -63.16 2.39
C SER A 48 -6.00 -63.66 3.77
N ARG A 49 -7.00 -63.01 4.40
CA ARG A 49 -8.06 -63.65 5.23
C ARG A 49 -9.15 -62.68 5.72
N ARG A 50 -10.36 -62.92 5.23
CA ARG A 50 -11.70 -62.71 5.81
C ARG A 50 -12.52 -63.95 5.39
N PRO A 51 -13.71 -64.28 5.94
CA PRO A 51 -14.58 -63.47 6.80
C PRO A 51 -15.02 -64.18 8.12
N GLY A 52 -15.90 -63.51 8.88
CA GLY A 52 -16.64 -64.12 9.99
C GLY A 52 -17.66 -63.15 10.61
N ASN A 53 -18.96 -63.38 10.38
CA ASN A 53 -20.03 -62.73 11.12
C ASN A 53 -20.40 -63.61 12.33
N LEU A 54 -20.68 -63.01 13.51
CA LEU A 54 -21.70 -63.51 14.44
C LEU A 54 -22.06 -62.48 15.53
N LEU A 55 -23.15 -62.75 16.26
CA LEU A 55 -23.99 -61.77 16.94
C LEU A 55 -23.60 -61.45 18.41
N ALA A 56 -23.80 -60.16 18.75
CA ALA A 56 -24.37 -59.63 20.00
C ALA A 56 -23.79 -60.01 21.39
N LYS A 57 -23.35 -58.98 22.14
CA LYS A 57 -24.09 -58.41 23.31
C LYS A 57 -23.35 -57.22 23.94
N SER A 58 -24.09 -56.26 24.51
CA SER A 58 -23.57 -55.17 25.34
C SER A 58 -23.27 -55.65 26.78
N PRO A 59 -22.59 -54.82 27.59
CA PRO A 59 -23.33 -54.17 28.67
C PRO A 59 -23.21 -52.63 28.68
N VAL A 60 -23.97 -51.98 29.57
CA VAL A 60 -24.19 -50.52 29.62
C VAL A 60 -23.54 -49.89 30.84
N LEU A 61 -22.92 -48.72 30.66
CA LEU A 61 -22.71 -47.70 31.71
C LEU A 61 -22.90 -46.30 31.09
N GLY A 62 -23.62 -45.34 31.72
CA GLY A 62 -24.48 -45.53 32.90
C GLY A 62 -24.76 -44.32 33.79
N THR A 63 -24.95 -43.09 33.28
CA THR A 63 -25.30 -41.91 34.12
C THR A 63 -26.49 -41.10 33.59
N PRO A 64 -27.33 -40.47 34.46
CA PRO A 64 -28.73 -40.19 34.15
C PRO A 64 -29.09 -38.71 33.89
N PRO A 65 -30.25 -38.42 33.26
CA PRO A 65 -30.76 -37.06 33.05
C PRO A 65 -31.46 -36.48 34.30
N ALA A 66 -31.26 -35.19 34.56
CA ALA A 66 -31.90 -34.46 35.66
C ALA A 66 -33.14 -33.68 35.18
N LYS A 67 -34.22 -33.77 35.96
CA LYS A 67 -35.58 -33.31 35.59
C LYS A 67 -35.74 -31.79 35.61
N SER A 68 -36.71 -31.32 34.82
CA SER A 68 -37.26 -29.96 34.91
C SER A 68 -37.81 -29.63 36.31
N ARG A 69 -37.71 -28.35 36.71
CA ARG A 69 -38.43 -27.81 37.86
C ARG A 69 -38.68 -26.31 37.67
N ALA A 70 -39.96 -25.93 37.61
CA ALA A 70 -40.34 -24.53 37.47
C ALA A 70 -40.10 -23.72 38.77
N LYS A 71 -39.85 -22.42 38.64
CA LYS A 71 -39.99 -21.42 39.69
C LYS A 71 -40.68 -20.17 39.13
N GLN A 72 -41.39 -19.45 40.01
CA GLN A 72 -42.18 -18.26 39.73
C GLN A 72 -41.31 -17.01 39.45
N PRO A 73 -41.89 -15.96 38.81
CA PRO A 73 -41.12 -14.79 38.38
C PRO A 73 -40.56 -13.99 39.54
N SER A 74 -39.33 -13.49 39.37
CA SER A 74 -38.77 -12.41 40.19
C SER A 74 -38.95 -11.06 39.47
N GLN A 75 -39.01 -9.98 40.25
CA GLN A 75 -39.50 -8.68 39.80
C GLN A 75 -38.60 -8.04 38.75
N ALA A 76 -39.21 -7.27 37.83
CA ALA A 76 -38.49 -6.52 36.82
C ALA A 76 -37.64 -5.40 37.45
N ILE A 77 -36.34 -5.39 37.15
CA ILE A 77 -35.46 -4.24 37.34
C ILE A 77 -35.37 -3.54 35.99
N GLN A 78 -35.81 -2.28 35.91
CA GLN A 78 -35.68 -1.49 34.69
C GLN A 78 -34.22 -1.11 34.43
N PRO A 79 -33.68 -1.28 33.22
CA PRO A 79 -32.40 -0.67 32.86
C PRO A 79 -32.58 0.86 32.82
N THR A 80 -31.98 1.56 33.77
CA THR A 80 -32.07 3.02 33.85
C THR A 80 -31.13 3.63 32.82
N THR A 81 -31.67 4.15 31.71
CA THR A 81 -30.88 4.74 30.62
C THR A 81 -30.13 5.97 31.12
N LEU A 82 -28.85 5.82 31.43
CA LEU A 82 -28.00 6.90 31.95
C LEU A 82 -27.44 7.75 30.79
N LEU A 83 -28.35 8.46 30.11
CA LEU A 83 -28.01 9.50 29.15
C LEU A 83 -27.29 10.65 29.88
N LEU A 84 -26.01 10.85 29.56
CA LEU A 84 -25.26 12.05 29.93
C LEU A 84 -25.38 13.07 28.79
N PRO A 85 -26.15 14.17 28.94
CA PRO A 85 -26.16 15.25 27.96
C PRO A 85 -24.86 16.05 28.07
N ILE A 86 -24.00 15.94 27.06
CA ILE A 86 -22.82 16.81 26.91
C ILE A 86 -23.23 18.03 26.06
N ASP A 87 -24.04 18.91 26.66
CA ASP A 87 -24.35 20.22 26.11
C ASP A 87 -23.16 21.17 26.34
N ILE A 88 -22.39 21.45 25.28
CA ILE A 88 -21.34 22.47 25.27
C ILE A 88 -21.84 23.66 24.44
N PRO A 89 -22.31 24.77 25.06
CA PRO A 89 -22.81 25.92 24.32
C PRO A 89 -21.69 26.68 23.62
N LEU A 90 -21.73 26.72 22.28
CA LEU A 90 -20.81 27.50 21.44
C LEU A 90 -21.04 29.01 21.61
N HIS A 91 -20.23 29.66 22.45
CA HIS A 91 -20.25 31.11 22.61
C HIS A 91 -18.90 31.78 22.35
N LYS A 92 -18.88 32.50 21.21
CA LYS A 92 -18.16 33.77 20.94
C LYS A 92 -16.76 33.91 21.56
N TRP A 93 -15.73 33.61 20.77
CA TRP A 93 -14.41 34.20 20.97
C TRP A 93 -14.25 35.46 20.10
N ALA A 94 -13.95 36.58 20.73
CA ALA A 94 -13.51 37.84 20.13
C ALA A 94 -12.36 38.42 20.99
N PRO A 95 -11.39 39.14 20.41
CA PRO A 95 -10.09 39.32 21.04
C PRO A 95 -10.09 40.36 22.18
N GLY A 96 -9.64 39.94 23.36
CA GLY A 96 -9.39 40.84 24.49
C GLY A 96 -8.08 41.63 24.32
N TYR A 97 -8.18 42.95 24.21
CA TYR A 97 -7.01 43.85 24.24
C TYR A 97 -6.40 43.93 25.66
N CYS A 98 -5.08 44.14 25.74
CA CYS A 98 -4.36 44.22 27.00
C CYS A 98 -4.11 45.68 27.43
N THR A 99 -4.74 46.17 28.51
CA THR A 99 -4.42 47.47 29.13
C THR A 99 -4.58 47.50 30.67
N SER A 100 -3.44 47.69 31.35
CA SER A 100 -3.21 48.48 32.60
C SER A 100 -4.15 48.42 33.82
N GLY A 101 -3.57 48.15 35.02
CA GLY A 101 -4.13 48.48 36.35
C GLY A 101 -3.44 47.73 37.51
N ARG A 102 -2.28 48.16 38.02
CA ARG A 102 -2.05 49.11 39.16
C ARG A 102 -2.37 48.58 40.58
N SER A 103 -1.30 48.26 41.32
CA SER A 103 -1.10 48.48 42.77
C SER A 103 0.44 48.58 42.99
N LEU A 104 0.98 49.61 43.64
CA LEU A 104 1.24 49.77 45.09
C LEU A 104 2.19 48.66 45.64
N GLU A 105 3.30 48.95 46.34
CA GLU A 105 3.67 50.18 47.06
C GLU A 105 5.20 50.44 47.18
N ALA A 106 5.58 51.59 47.77
CA ALA A 106 6.88 52.26 47.66
C ALA A 106 8.00 51.84 48.65
N LYS A 107 9.27 52.04 48.24
CA LYS A 107 10.39 52.68 49.00
C LYS A 107 11.67 52.75 48.14
N GLY A 108 12.57 53.71 48.44
CA GLY A 108 13.93 53.87 47.86
C GLY A 108 14.88 54.46 48.93
N PRO A 109 15.98 55.18 48.60
CA PRO A 109 16.63 55.42 47.30
C PRO A 109 18.20 55.33 47.36
N ALA A 110 18.89 55.81 46.30
CA ALA A 110 20.36 56.04 46.17
C ALA A 110 21.29 54.79 46.04
N GLY A 111 22.47 54.87 45.38
CA GLY A 111 23.03 55.93 44.51
C GLY A 111 24.56 55.83 44.31
N HIS A 112 25.11 56.33 43.17
CA HIS A 112 26.54 56.33 42.77
C HIS A 112 27.12 54.90 42.51
N GLN A 113 28.18 54.59 41.74
CA GLN A 113 29.06 55.25 40.73
C GLN A 113 29.76 54.10 39.89
N SER A 114 30.64 54.24 38.88
CA SER A 114 31.34 55.36 38.20
C SER A 114 31.73 55.02 36.74
N THR A 115 32.40 55.99 36.09
CA THR A 115 33.26 56.05 34.89
C THR A 115 34.63 55.31 35.05
N PHE A 116 35.59 55.18 34.09
CA PHE A 116 35.87 55.83 32.78
C PHE A 116 36.92 55.05 31.91
N ALA A 117 36.89 55.20 30.57
CA ALA A 117 38.03 55.29 29.60
C ALA A 117 39.16 54.19 29.47
N SER A 118 40.03 54.11 28.43
CA SER A 118 39.99 54.42 26.96
C SER A 118 41.34 54.05 26.24
N ARG A 119 41.39 54.19 24.89
CA ARG A 119 42.59 54.35 23.98
C ARG A 119 43.26 53.12 23.32
N VAL A 120 44.01 53.40 22.23
CA VAL A 120 44.25 52.54 21.05
C VAL A 120 45.51 52.98 20.25
N LEU A 121 46.24 52.05 19.59
CA LEU A 121 47.30 52.19 18.54
C LEU A 121 48.66 52.85 18.91
N PRO A 122 49.76 52.73 18.11
CA PRO A 122 49.98 51.93 16.87
C PRO A 122 51.27 51.05 16.75
N GLU A 123 51.22 50.00 15.89
CA GLU A 123 52.29 49.50 14.96
C GLU A 123 53.60 48.84 15.54
N LEU A 124 54.50 48.11 14.81
CA LEU A 124 54.63 47.63 13.40
C LEU A 124 55.62 46.41 13.22
N ILE A 125 55.79 45.93 11.97
CA ILE A 125 56.91 45.20 11.32
C ILE A 125 57.15 43.67 11.54
N ARG A 126 56.83 42.89 10.47
CA ARG A 126 57.46 41.65 9.91
C ARG A 126 57.54 40.35 10.75
N ALA A 127 57.36 39.14 10.19
CA ALA A 127 56.92 38.74 8.84
C ALA A 127 56.47 37.25 8.79
N LYS A 128 55.83 36.88 7.66
CA LYS A 128 55.47 35.51 7.19
C LYS A 128 54.45 34.72 8.02
N GLN A 129 53.20 34.80 7.58
CA GLN A 129 52.27 33.65 7.58
C GLN A 129 51.58 33.57 6.21
N VAL A 130 51.13 32.39 5.81
CA VAL A 130 50.47 32.14 4.51
C VAL A 130 48.96 32.26 4.69
N ASP A 131 48.31 32.98 3.79
CA ASP A 131 46.87 33.24 3.82
C ASP A 131 46.07 31.96 3.44
N TYR A 132 45.02 31.68 4.21
CA TYR A 132 44.04 30.63 3.97
C TYR A 132 42.61 31.13 4.28
N SER A 133 42.33 32.38 3.92
CA SER A 133 40.99 32.98 3.99
C SER A 133 40.00 32.21 3.09
N PRO A 134 38.86 31.72 3.62
CA PRO A 134 37.85 31.04 2.81
C PRO A 134 37.15 32.02 1.86
N ALA A 135 36.85 31.57 0.64
CA ALA A 135 36.11 32.36 -0.33
C ALA A 135 34.70 32.73 0.20
N PRO A 136 34.18 33.94 -0.09
CA PRO A 136 32.87 34.37 0.40
C PRO A 136 31.77 33.46 -0.13
N GLN A 137 31.02 32.84 0.79
CA GLN A 137 29.86 32.02 0.45
C GLN A 137 28.73 32.91 -0.07
N HIS A 138 28.65 33.08 -1.38
CA HIS A 138 27.41 33.55 -2.00
C HIS A 138 26.31 32.51 -1.71
N PRO A 139 25.14 32.91 -1.17
CA PRO A 139 24.02 32.00 -1.03
C PRO A 139 23.61 31.49 -2.43
N PRO A 140 23.19 30.23 -2.58
CA PRO A 140 22.81 29.67 -3.87
C PRO A 140 21.70 30.53 -4.48
N ARG A 141 22.00 31.11 -5.65
CA ARG A 141 21.10 32.02 -6.35
C ARG A 141 19.84 31.24 -6.72
N ALA A 142 18.71 31.59 -6.12
CA ALA A 142 17.45 30.88 -6.34
C ALA A 142 17.13 30.84 -7.84
N ILE A 143 17.11 29.62 -8.42
CA ILE A 143 16.74 29.41 -9.81
C ILE A 143 15.28 29.86 -9.95
N PRO A 144 14.95 30.79 -10.86
CA PRO A 144 13.57 31.19 -11.07
C PRO A 144 12.80 30.01 -11.68
N SER A 145 12.00 29.33 -10.87
CA SER A 145 11.02 28.35 -11.35
C SER A 145 10.07 29.04 -12.35
N PRO A 146 9.66 28.37 -13.44
CA PRO A 146 8.69 28.93 -14.37
C PRO A 146 7.44 29.39 -13.61
N LYS A 147 7.00 30.63 -13.84
CA LYS A 147 5.77 31.14 -13.22
C LYS A 147 4.54 30.47 -13.88
N ARG A 148 4.22 29.25 -13.43
CA ARG A 148 2.84 28.75 -13.54
C ARG A 148 1.95 29.74 -12.79
N ASN A 149 0.81 30.10 -13.37
CA ASN A 149 -0.18 30.95 -12.72
C ASN A 149 -0.95 30.15 -11.66
N MET A 150 -0.24 29.69 -10.62
CA MET A 150 -0.85 29.18 -9.40
C MET A 150 -1.58 30.34 -8.72
N THR A 151 -2.87 30.45 -9.00
CA THR A 151 -3.77 31.35 -8.30
C THR A 151 -3.73 31.06 -6.80
N ASP A 152 -3.84 32.09 -5.96
CA ASP A 152 -3.72 31.99 -4.51
C ASP A 152 -5.00 31.37 -3.89
N ILE A 153 -5.26 30.12 -4.27
CA ILE A 153 -6.42 29.33 -3.87
C ILE A 153 -6.21 28.89 -2.42
N LYS A 154 -7.10 29.34 -1.55
CA LYS A 154 -7.00 29.21 -0.10
C LYS A 154 -8.01 28.20 0.41
N ILE A 155 -7.56 27.22 1.18
CA ILE A 155 -8.46 26.25 1.84
C ILE A 155 -9.18 26.98 2.97
N THR A 156 -10.51 26.97 2.95
CA THR A 156 -11.37 27.76 3.84
C THR A 156 -12.07 26.91 4.89
N SER A 157 -12.47 25.68 4.55
CA SER A 157 -13.10 24.72 5.46
C SER A 157 -12.83 23.28 5.00
N PHE A 158 -13.29 22.30 5.79
CA PHE A 158 -13.21 20.90 5.43
C PHE A 158 -14.44 20.11 5.92
N THR A 159 -14.72 18.99 5.28
CA THR A 159 -15.78 18.03 5.65
C THR A 159 -15.17 16.64 5.75
N VAL A 160 -15.53 15.86 6.77
CA VAL A 160 -15.10 14.44 6.90
C VAL A 160 -16.32 13.55 7.06
N ARG A 161 -16.52 12.67 6.07
CA ARG A 161 -17.64 11.75 5.92
C ARG A 161 -17.17 10.32 6.15
N ASP A 162 -18.04 9.50 6.73
CA ASP A 162 -17.80 8.08 7.01
C ASP A 162 -18.65 7.29 6.03
N LEU A 163 -18.05 6.66 5.02
CA LEU A 163 -18.78 5.99 3.92
C LEU A 163 -18.50 4.48 3.99
N ARG A 164 -19.52 3.64 4.08
CA ARG A 164 -19.37 2.17 4.22
C ARG A 164 -20.30 1.42 3.28
N PHE A 165 -19.74 0.55 2.45
CA PHE A 165 -20.47 -0.30 1.51
C PHE A 165 -20.62 -1.71 2.10
N PRO A 166 -21.82 -2.32 2.09
CA PRO A 166 -22.10 -3.60 2.75
C PRO A 166 -21.66 -4.81 1.90
N THR A 167 -20.42 -4.80 1.39
CA THR A 167 -19.86 -5.82 0.49
C THR A 167 -19.82 -7.24 1.08
N SER A 168 -19.85 -7.34 2.39
CA SER A 168 -19.94 -8.59 3.15
C SER A 168 -21.22 -9.39 2.84
N LEU A 169 -22.33 -8.74 2.48
CA LEU A 169 -23.59 -9.40 2.11
C LEU A 169 -23.46 -10.21 0.81
N ASP A 170 -22.57 -9.78 -0.09
CA ASP A 170 -22.31 -10.40 -1.40
C ASP A 170 -21.03 -11.26 -1.39
N SER A 171 -20.37 -11.41 -0.23
CA SER A 171 -19.05 -12.05 -0.07
C SER A 171 -17.93 -11.45 -0.95
N ILE A 172 -18.11 -10.22 -1.42
CA ILE A 172 -17.15 -9.51 -2.28
C ILE A 172 -15.91 -9.15 -1.46
N GLY A 173 -14.72 -9.48 -1.98
CA GLY A 173 -13.45 -9.24 -1.28
C GLY A 173 -13.12 -10.25 -0.18
N SER A 174 -13.91 -11.33 -0.03
CA SER A 174 -13.65 -12.36 1.00
C SER A 174 -12.33 -13.10 0.79
N ASP A 175 -11.51 -13.15 1.84
CA ASP A 175 -10.18 -13.74 1.87
C ASP A 175 -9.93 -14.54 3.18
N PRO A 176 -8.79 -15.25 3.35
CA PRO A 176 -8.56 -16.13 4.52
C PRO A 176 -8.57 -15.42 5.88
N MET A 177 -8.22 -14.14 5.89
CA MET A 177 -8.12 -13.29 7.08
C MET A 177 -9.35 -12.38 7.22
N ASN A 178 -9.92 -11.93 6.08
CA ASN A 178 -11.07 -11.03 5.99
C ASN A 178 -12.28 -11.75 5.35
N LEU A 179 -12.95 -12.64 6.09
CA LEU A 179 -14.09 -13.40 5.57
C LEU A 179 -15.31 -12.54 5.18
N ALA A 180 -15.50 -11.38 5.81
CA ALA A 180 -16.73 -10.57 5.70
C ALA A 180 -16.45 -9.05 5.70
N GLY A 181 -15.61 -8.59 4.77
CA GLY A 181 -15.23 -7.19 4.66
C GLY A 181 -16.35 -6.24 4.22
N GLU A 182 -16.44 -5.07 4.87
CA GLU A 182 -17.21 -3.92 4.39
C GLU A 182 -16.26 -2.86 3.84
N ASN A 183 -16.22 -2.69 2.52
CA ASN A 183 -15.41 -1.63 1.91
C ASN A 183 -15.79 -0.26 2.49
N ALA A 184 -14.88 0.40 3.22
CA ALA A 184 -15.17 1.64 3.92
C ALA A 184 -14.11 2.72 3.66
N LEU A 185 -14.57 3.96 3.50
CA LEU A 185 -13.74 5.12 3.18
C LEU A 185 -13.86 6.18 4.26
N GLY A 186 -12.72 6.59 4.81
CA GLY A 186 -12.59 7.82 5.58
C GLY A 186 -12.44 8.99 4.62
N TYR A 187 -13.53 9.64 4.25
CA TYR A 187 -13.59 10.57 3.12
C TYR A 187 -13.45 12.04 3.57
N LEU A 188 -12.51 12.77 2.96
CA LEU A 188 -12.22 14.18 3.21
C LEU A 188 -12.55 15.03 1.99
N GLN A 189 -13.14 16.19 2.25
CA GLN A 189 -13.27 17.29 1.30
C GLN A 189 -12.63 18.56 1.88
N TYR A 190 -11.75 19.20 1.11
CA TYR A 190 -11.22 20.53 1.38
C TYR A 190 -11.89 21.55 0.46
N HIS A 191 -12.64 22.48 1.04
CA HIS A 191 -13.31 23.55 0.32
C HIS A 191 -12.38 24.77 0.20
N THR A 192 -12.49 25.50 -0.92
CA THR A 192 -11.61 26.65 -1.19
C THR A 192 -12.37 27.94 -1.43
N ASP A 193 -11.67 29.08 -1.29
CA ASP A 193 -12.21 30.41 -1.56
C ASP A 193 -12.54 30.68 -3.04
N LYS A 194 -12.18 29.78 -3.96
CA LYS A 194 -12.53 29.82 -5.40
C LYS A 194 -13.57 28.78 -5.81
N GLY A 195 -14.19 28.06 -4.87
CA GLY A 195 -15.24 27.07 -5.15
C GLY A 195 -14.74 25.72 -5.69
N LEU A 196 -13.43 25.54 -5.90
CA LEU A 196 -12.84 24.22 -6.14
C LEU A 196 -12.81 23.41 -4.84
N VAL A 197 -12.98 22.09 -4.95
CA VAL A 197 -12.95 21.14 -3.83
C VAL A 197 -11.88 20.08 -4.09
N GLY A 198 -10.94 19.97 -3.16
CA GLY A 198 -9.98 18.86 -3.12
C GLY A 198 -10.58 17.68 -2.36
N THR A 199 -10.56 16.50 -2.95
CA THR A 199 -11.15 15.29 -2.36
C THR A 199 -10.10 14.20 -2.18
N GLY A 200 -10.20 13.45 -1.11
CA GLY A 200 -9.26 12.37 -0.81
C GLY A 200 -9.79 11.49 0.30
N PHE A 201 -9.43 10.21 0.26
CA PHE A 201 -9.89 9.23 1.23
C PHE A 201 -8.77 8.25 1.55
N SER A 202 -8.99 7.46 2.59
CA SER A 202 -8.23 6.26 2.90
C SER A 202 -9.19 5.11 3.15
N PHE A 203 -8.76 3.89 2.84
CA PHE A 203 -9.52 2.67 3.01
C PHE A 203 -9.50 2.14 4.46
N SER A 204 -10.55 1.41 4.81
CA SER A 204 -10.65 0.49 5.94
C SER A 204 -11.72 -0.57 5.63
N ASN A 205 -11.81 -1.63 6.43
CA ASN A 205 -12.69 -2.77 6.18
C ASN A 205 -13.96 -2.80 7.06
N GLY A 206 -14.57 -1.64 7.28
CA GLY A 206 -15.87 -1.52 7.95
C GLY A 206 -15.79 -0.93 9.36
N GLN A 207 -15.66 -1.78 10.38
CA GLN A 207 -15.46 -1.35 11.76
C GLN A 207 -14.10 -0.63 11.89
N GLY A 208 -14.01 0.43 12.70
CA GLY A 208 -12.81 1.26 12.78
C GLY A 208 -12.76 2.43 11.80
N ASN A 209 -13.62 2.50 10.78
CA ASN A 209 -13.68 3.66 9.87
C ASN A 209 -14.03 4.95 10.63
N GLU A 210 -14.79 4.86 11.72
CA GLU A 210 -15.08 6.00 12.60
C GLU A 210 -13.82 6.55 13.29
N VAL A 211 -12.86 5.68 13.64
CA VAL A 211 -11.56 6.03 14.22
C VAL A 211 -10.64 6.64 13.16
N LEU A 212 -10.67 6.12 11.92
CA LEU A 212 -10.01 6.74 10.77
C LEU A 212 -10.55 8.15 10.52
N CYS A 213 -11.87 8.33 10.51
CA CYS A 213 -12.50 9.64 10.37
C CYS A 213 -12.14 10.59 11.51
N ALA A 214 -12.00 10.10 12.75
CA ALA A 214 -11.49 10.90 13.87
C ALA A 214 -10.03 11.33 13.67
N GLY A 215 -9.16 10.43 13.18
CA GLY A 215 -7.78 10.75 12.80
C GLY A 215 -7.69 11.81 11.70
N ILE A 216 -8.55 11.72 10.68
CA ILE A 216 -8.63 12.72 9.60
C ILE A 216 -9.05 14.08 10.18
N ARG A 217 -10.07 14.11 11.06
CA ARG A 217 -10.51 15.35 11.75
C ARG A 217 -9.42 15.96 12.64
N ALA A 218 -8.48 15.17 13.16
CA ALA A 218 -7.33 15.66 13.93
C ALA A 218 -6.18 16.22 13.05
N LEU A 219 -6.06 15.79 11.79
CA LEU A 219 -5.02 16.24 10.86
C LEU A 219 -5.48 17.37 9.94
N ALA A 220 -6.70 17.29 9.39
CA ALA A 220 -7.21 18.20 8.38
C ALA A 220 -7.19 19.71 8.75
N PRO A 221 -7.40 20.14 10.01
CA PRO A 221 -7.33 21.55 10.41
C PRO A 221 -6.00 22.24 10.08
N ARG A 222 -4.89 21.48 9.97
CA ARG A 222 -3.52 22.01 9.77
C ARG A 222 -3.32 22.78 8.46
N TYR A 223 -4.23 22.66 7.49
CA TYR A 223 -4.17 23.36 6.20
C TYR A 223 -5.25 24.43 6.02
N ILE A 224 -6.19 24.58 6.96
CA ILE A 224 -7.20 25.64 6.91
C ILE A 224 -6.52 27.01 7.02
N GLY A 225 -6.94 27.95 6.17
CA GLY A 225 -6.37 29.28 6.06
C GLY A 225 -5.07 29.37 5.27
N ARG A 226 -4.48 28.25 4.83
CA ARG A 226 -3.29 28.23 3.94
C ARG A 226 -3.72 28.22 2.47
N SER A 227 -2.90 28.80 1.60
CA SER A 227 -3.07 28.62 0.15
C SER A 227 -2.35 27.39 -0.37
N LEU A 228 -2.90 26.77 -1.42
CA LEU A 228 -2.36 25.57 -2.06
C LEU A 228 -0.88 25.75 -2.38
N ALA A 229 -0.51 26.87 -3.01
CA ALA A 229 0.88 27.22 -3.31
C ALA A 229 1.79 27.16 -2.06
N SER A 230 1.32 27.64 -0.90
CA SER A 230 2.06 27.57 0.37
C SER A 230 2.19 26.16 0.95
N ILE A 231 1.37 25.21 0.51
CA ILE A 231 1.35 23.81 0.96
C ILE A 231 2.31 22.98 0.09
N ILE A 232 2.24 23.14 -1.23
CA ILE A 232 3.03 22.38 -2.21
C ILE A 232 4.43 22.97 -2.50
N ALA A 233 4.70 24.22 -2.10
CA ALA A 233 6.00 24.90 -2.34
C ALA A 233 7.23 24.10 -1.85
N ASP A 234 7.06 23.25 -0.83
CA ASP A 234 8.03 22.26 -0.35
C ASP A 234 7.20 21.07 0.18
N PHE A 235 6.66 20.27 -0.75
CA PHE A 235 5.64 19.28 -0.41
C PHE A 235 6.22 18.11 0.41
N GLY A 236 7.48 17.72 0.20
CA GLY A 236 8.18 16.76 1.05
C GLY A 236 8.30 17.23 2.51
N LYS A 237 8.58 18.52 2.74
CA LYS A 237 8.55 19.11 4.09
C LYS A 237 7.13 19.23 4.65
N THR A 238 6.13 19.51 3.82
CA THR A 238 4.71 19.52 4.23
C THR A 238 4.25 18.12 4.69
N HIS A 239 4.58 17.06 3.94
CA HIS A 239 4.38 15.65 4.31
C HIS A 239 5.06 15.32 5.65
N ARG A 240 6.37 15.60 5.76
CA ARG A 240 7.15 15.45 7.00
C ARG A 240 6.48 16.14 8.19
N ASN A 241 6.01 17.38 8.00
CA ASN A 241 5.40 18.19 9.05
C ASN A 241 4.03 17.66 9.48
N LEU A 242 3.23 17.13 8.56
CA LEU A 242 1.93 16.52 8.86
C LEU A 242 2.09 15.37 9.86
N LEU A 243 3.04 14.48 9.58
CA LEU A 243 3.42 13.33 10.42
C LEU A 243 4.51 13.68 11.45
N SER A 244 4.49 14.90 12.00
CA SER A 244 5.42 15.36 13.06
C SER A 244 4.71 15.82 14.34
N GLY A 245 5.52 15.99 15.40
CA GLY A 245 5.07 16.41 16.72
C GLY A 245 4.33 15.30 17.47
N GLN A 246 3.33 15.67 18.29
CA GLN A 246 2.60 14.74 19.15
C GLN A 246 1.91 13.60 18.38
N ILE A 247 1.37 13.86 17.19
CA ILE A 247 0.70 12.82 16.38
C ILE A 247 1.68 11.72 15.96
N ARG A 248 2.96 12.05 15.74
CA ARG A 248 4.02 11.07 15.46
C ARG A 248 4.33 10.16 16.66
N PHE A 249 3.84 10.46 17.86
CA PHE A 249 3.96 9.56 19.00
C PHE A 249 2.89 8.45 18.97
N MET A 250 1.67 8.78 18.54
CA MET A 250 0.55 7.82 18.47
C MET A 250 0.82 6.67 17.51
N SER A 251 1.36 6.97 16.33
CA SER A 251 1.63 5.97 15.29
C SER A 251 2.68 6.53 14.31
N PRO A 252 3.99 6.30 14.53
CA PRO A 252 5.05 6.89 13.73
C PRO A 252 5.14 6.24 12.35
N GLU A 253 4.49 6.87 11.36
CA GLU A 253 4.53 6.43 9.96
C GLU A 253 4.06 4.96 9.84
N ARG A 254 2.95 4.64 10.51
CA ARG A 254 2.19 3.37 10.47
C ARG A 254 0.73 3.57 10.86
N GLY A 255 -0.14 2.59 10.58
CA GLY A 255 -1.50 2.50 11.14
C GLY A 255 -2.43 3.71 10.93
N VAL A 256 -3.45 3.86 11.80
CA VAL A 256 -4.60 4.78 11.59
C VAL A 256 -4.18 6.25 11.37
N MET A 257 -3.15 6.76 12.04
CA MET A 257 -2.70 8.15 11.82
C MET A 257 -1.97 8.35 10.49
N GLN A 258 -1.45 7.29 9.86
CA GLN A 258 -0.90 7.35 8.51
C GLN A 258 -2.01 7.23 7.45
N LEU A 259 -2.99 6.36 7.66
CA LEU A 259 -4.23 6.30 6.86
C LEU A 259 -4.98 7.66 6.89
N ALA A 260 -5.04 8.30 8.06
CA ALA A 260 -5.58 9.65 8.17
C ALA A 260 -4.74 10.72 7.43
N ALA A 261 -3.42 10.54 7.36
CA ALA A 261 -2.53 11.41 6.59
C ALA A 261 -2.62 11.14 5.08
N ASN A 262 -2.91 9.90 4.65
CA ASN A 262 -3.19 9.54 3.27
C ASN A 262 -4.35 10.39 2.72
N ALA A 263 -5.53 10.31 3.35
CA ALA A 263 -6.70 11.07 2.94
C ALA A 263 -6.43 12.59 2.88
N VAL A 264 -5.72 13.13 3.88
CA VAL A 264 -5.35 14.56 3.96
C VAL A 264 -4.38 14.99 2.86
N LEU A 265 -3.42 14.16 2.48
CA LEU A 265 -2.46 14.49 1.43
C LEU A 265 -3.04 14.24 0.03
N ASN A 266 -3.78 13.16 -0.17
CA ASN A 266 -4.46 12.87 -1.43
C ASN A 266 -5.46 13.98 -1.79
N ALA A 267 -6.17 14.56 -0.82
CA ALA A 267 -7.02 15.73 -1.04
C ALA A 267 -6.26 17.01 -1.47
N VAL A 268 -4.99 17.15 -1.12
CA VAL A 268 -4.13 18.25 -1.60
C VAL A 268 -3.58 17.97 -3.00
N TRP A 269 -3.22 16.71 -3.29
CA TRP A 269 -2.78 16.29 -4.63
C TRP A 269 -3.90 16.38 -5.68
N ASP A 270 -5.10 15.93 -5.32
CA ASP A 270 -6.31 16.08 -6.12
C ASP A 270 -6.63 17.57 -6.38
N LEU A 271 -6.61 18.41 -5.34
CA LEU A 271 -6.81 19.85 -5.50
C LEU A 271 -5.78 20.46 -6.46
N TRP A 272 -4.50 20.07 -6.37
CA TRP A 272 -3.47 20.56 -7.29
C TRP A 272 -3.71 20.10 -8.73
N ALA A 273 -4.07 18.84 -8.93
CA ALA A 273 -4.42 18.28 -10.24
C ALA A 273 -5.65 19.00 -10.86
N LYS A 274 -6.70 19.26 -10.07
CA LYS A 274 -7.87 20.06 -10.47
C LYS A 274 -7.51 21.50 -10.83
N VAL A 275 -6.66 22.16 -10.03
CA VAL A 275 -6.21 23.55 -10.26
C VAL A 275 -5.35 23.68 -11.52
N GLU A 276 -4.52 22.68 -11.83
CA GLU A 276 -3.72 22.62 -13.07
C GLU A 276 -4.51 22.11 -14.28
N GLY A 277 -5.79 21.72 -14.10
CA GLY A 277 -6.67 21.23 -15.16
C GLY A 277 -6.25 19.86 -15.74
N LYS A 278 -5.62 19.00 -14.94
CA LYS A 278 -4.97 17.75 -15.41
C LYS A 278 -5.30 16.55 -14.52
N PRO A 279 -5.39 15.33 -15.07
CA PRO A 279 -5.33 14.12 -14.25
C PRO A 279 -3.96 14.06 -13.55
N LEU A 280 -3.91 13.60 -12.30
CA LEU A 280 -2.71 13.69 -11.46
C LEU A 280 -1.47 13.02 -12.09
N TRP A 281 -1.62 11.94 -12.87
CA TRP A 281 -0.48 11.31 -13.54
C TRP A 281 0.15 12.24 -14.58
N ARG A 282 -0.67 13.05 -15.27
CA ARG A 282 -0.21 14.01 -16.27
C ARG A 282 0.41 15.24 -15.60
N LEU A 283 -0.10 15.66 -14.45
CA LEU A 283 0.53 16.70 -13.61
C LEU A 283 1.93 16.28 -13.17
N VAL A 284 2.09 15.06 -12.62
CA VAL A 284 3.40 14.54 -12.19
C VAL A 284 4.33 14.32 -13.38
N ALA A 285 3.84 13.87 -14.52
CA ALA A 285 4.65 13.75 -15.75
C ALA A 285 5.10 15.10 -16.33
N ASP A 286 4.42 16.20 -16.00
CA ASP A 286 4.81 17.60 -16.32
C ASP A 286 5.76 18.21 -15.27
N PHE A 287 6.26 17.45 -14.30
CA PHE A 287 7.31 17.91 -13.39
C PHE A 287 8.70 17.77 -14.02
N THR A 288 9.59 18.68 -13.63
CA THR A 288 11.04 18.43 -13.68
C THR A 288 11.43 17.37 -12.63
N PRO A 289 12.54 16.63 -12.84
CA PRO A 289 13.12 15.73 -11.83
C PRO A 289 13.31 16.39 -10.45
N GLU A 290 13.71 17.66 -10.42
CA GLU A 290 13.82 18.47 -9.21
C GLU A 290 12.47 18.70 -8.51
N GLU A 291 11.40 19.02 -9.25
CA GLU A 291 10.04 19.21 -8.69
C GLU A 291 9.46 17.89 -8.14
N PHE A 292 9.67 16.77 -8.84
CA PHE A 292 9.29 15.43 -8.39
C PHE A 292 9.98 15.09 -7.06
N VAL A 293 11.31 15.27 -6.98
CA VAL A 293 12.11 14.97 -5.78
C VAL A 293 11.77 15.91 -4.62
N LYS A 294 11.35 17.15 -4.89
CA LYS A 294 10.84 18.09 -3.88
C LYS A 294 9.54 17.64 -3.19
N CYS A 295 8.85 16.64 -3.74
CA CYS A 295 7.62 16.12 -3.16
C CYS A 295 7.82 15.03 -2.09
N ILE A 296 9.05 14.56 -1.87
CA ILE A 296 9.36 13.36 -1.07
C ILE A 296 10.10 13.72 0.23
N ASP A 297 9.76 13.03 1.34
CA ASP A 297 10.62 13.01 2.54
C ASP A 297 11.65 11.86 2.50
N PHE A 298 12.87 12.18 2.10
CA PHE A 298 14.03 11.27 2.08
C PHE A 298 14.57 10.87 3.46
N ARG A 299 13.96 11.31 4.57
CA ARG A 299 14.32 10.86 5.92
C ARG A 299 14.22 9.33 6.01
N TYR A 300 15.29 8.71 6.48
CA TYR A 300 15.50 7.24 6.55
C TYR A 300 15.62 6.51 5.20
N LEU A 301 15.75 7.22 4.07
CA LEU A 301 16.00 6.64 2.74
C LEU A 301 17.44 6.75 2.24
N THR A 302 18.23 7.70 2.75
CA THR A 302 19.54 8.08 2.17
C THR A 302 20.64 7.02 2.23
N ASP A 303 20.42 5.91 2.95
CA ASP A 303 21.26 4.71 2.92
C ASP A 303 20.94 3.76 1.73
N ALA A 304 19.83 3.99 1.04
CA ALA A 304 19.40 3.25 -0.14
C ALA A 304 19.25 4.15 -1.37
N ILE A 305 18.71 5.37 -1.24
CA ILE A 305 18.59 6.36 -2.31
C ILE A 305 18.70 7.81 -1.79
N THR A 306 19.57 8.63 -2.40
CA THR A 306 19.67 10.07 -2.09
C THR A 306 18.78 10.92 -3.02
N PRO A 307 18.45 12.18 -2.66
CA PRO A 307 17.76 13.12 -3.56
C PRO A 307 18.49 13.33 -4.89
N GLU A 308 19.82 13.37 -4.86
CA GLU A 308 20.67 13.59 -6.03
C GLU A 308 20.64 12.38 -6.97
N GLU A 309 20.73 11.16 -6.42
CA GLU A 309 20.56 9.92 -7.18
C GLU A 309 19.18 9.83 -7.83
N ALA A 310 18.12 10.15 -7.08
CA ALA A 310 16.75 10.19 -7.60
C ALA A 310 16.61 11.19 -8.77
N ILE A 311 17.20 12.38 -8.66
CA ILE A 311 17.26 13.35 -9.76
C ILE A 311 17.99 12.77 -10.98
N GLN A 312 19.12 12.05 -10.81
CA GLN A 312 19.82 11.43 -11.95
C GLN A 312 19.01 10.29 -12.60
N MET A 313 18.34 9.45 -11.80
CA MET A 313 17.48 8.38 -12.31
C MET A 313 16.34 8.94 -13.17
N LEU A 314 15.63 9.96 -12.65
CA LEU A 314 14.55 10.63 -13.38
C LEU A 314 15.06 11.33 -14.65
N LYS A 315 16.25 11.96 -14.61
CA LYS A 315 16.88 12.56 -15.80
C LYS A 315 17.25 11.53 -16.87
N ALA A 316 17.67 10.33 -16.49
CA ALA A 316 17.90 9.24 -17.43
C ALA A 316 16.57 8.78 -18.09
N GLN A 317 15.46 8.82 -17.34
CA GLN A 317 14.13 8.44 -17.82
C GLN A 317 13.42 9.49 -18.70
N GLU A 318 13.90 10.74 -18.78
CA GLU A 318 13.38 11.70 -19.78
C GLU A 318 13.56 11.17 -21.23
N ALA A 319 14.57 10.31 -21.46
CA ALA A 319 14.69 9.55 -22.69
C ALA A 319 13.52 8.55 -22.83
N GLY A 320 12.83 8.59 -23.99
CA GLY A 320 11.64 7.75 -24.24
C GLY A 320 10.34 8.25 -23.57
N LYS A 321 10.39 9.31 -22.76
CA LYS A 321 9.22 9.82 -22.02
C LYS A 321 8.09 10.28 -22.94
N LYS A 322 8.41 10.83 -24.12
CA LYS A 322 7.42 11.24 -25.12
C LYS A 322 6.66 10.04 -25.67
N GLU A 323 7.37 8.99 -26.04
CA GLU A 323 6.82 7.74 -26.56
C GLU A 323 5.94 7.05 -25.51
N ARG A 324 6.37 7.05 -24.24
CA ARG A 324 5.57 6.51 -23.13
C ARG A 324 4.34 7.37 -22.81
N LEU A 325 4.41 8.71 -22.92
CA LEU A 325 3.24 9.59 -22.88
C LEU A 325 2.24 9.27 -24.01
N GLU A 326 2.72 9.07 -25.24
CA GLU A 326 1.85 8.68 -26.36
C GLU A 326 1.21 7.30 -26.18
N LEU A 327 1.86 6.36 -25.49
CA LEU A 327 1.28 5.06 -25.15
C LEU A 327 0.26 5.15 -24.02
N ALA A 328 0.49 5.99 -23.00
CA ALA A 328 -0.50 6.26 -21.95
C ALA A 328 -1.78 6.87 -22.54
N LEU A 329 -1.67 7.90 -23.39
CA LEU A 329 -2.80 8.52 -24.09
C LEU A 329 -3.55 7.59 -25.06
N LYS A 330 -3.00 6.41 -25.38
CA LYS A 330 -3.63 5.35 -26.19
C LYS A 330 -4.18 4.19 -25.33
N ASN A 331 -4.17 4.32 -24.01
CA ASN A 331 -4.49 3.25 -23.04
C ASN A 331 -3.63 1.99 -23.24
N GLN A 332 -2.32 2.18 -23.47
CA GLN A 332 -1.34 1.10 -23.71
C GLN A 332 -0.17 1.10 -22.71
N ALA A 333 -0.27 1.89 -21.63
CA ALA A 333 0.74 2.00 -20.58
C ALA A 333 0.68 0.83 -19.57
N VAL A 334 -0.52 0.53 -19.05
CA VAL A 334 -0.71 -0.32 -17.85
C VAL A 334 -1.61 -1.51 -18.19
N PRO A 335 -1.05 -2.71 -18.48
CA PRO A 335 -1.82 -3.96 -18.53
C PRO A 335 -2.50 -4.27 -17.19
N GLY A 336 -3.58 -5.04 -17.22
CA GLY A 336 -4.34 -5.45 -16.04
C GLY A 336 -4.25 -6.96 -15.73
N TYR A 337 -4.52 -7.30 -14.47
CA TYR A 337 -4.86 -8.66 -14.03
C TYR A 337 -6.16 -8.66 -13.22
N ASN A 338 -6.93 -9.75 -13.25
CA ASN A 338 -8.26 -9.82 -12.65
C ASN A 338 -8.28 -10.67 -11.38
N THR A 339 -8.75 -10.10 -10.27
CA THR A 339 -8.88 -10.79 -8.96
C THR A 339 -10.35 -11.12 -8.61
N SER A 340 -11.32 -10.49 -9.28
CA SER A 340 -12.76 -10.77 -9.10
C SER A 340 -13.17 -12.21 -9.46
N ILE A 341 -12.28 -13.00 -10.08
CA ILE A 341 -12.52 -14.41 -10.36
C ILE A 341 -12.56 -15.30 -9.09
N GLY A 342 -11.98 -14.83 -7.96
CA GLY A 342 -11.31 -15.76 -7.04
C GLY A 342 -11.55 -15.59 -5.53
N TRP A 343 -12.47 -14.73 -5.07
CA TRP A 343 -12.76 -14.55 -3.64
C TRP A 343 -13.17 -15.88 -2.97
N LEU A 344 -12.80 -16.08 -1.69
CA LEU A 344 -12.98 -17.37 -1.03
C LEU A 344 -14.45 -17.80 -0.88
N GLY A 345 -15.36 -16.86 -0.64
CA GLY A 345 -16.79 -17.15 -0.48
C GLY A 345 -17.50 -17.58 -1.78
N LEU A 346 -16.85 -17.49 -2.94
CA LEU A 346 -17.45 -17.88 -4.22
C LEU A 346 -17.40 -19.39 -4.44
N SER A 347 -18.52 -19.97 -4.88
CA SER A 347 -18.58 -21.38 -5.30
C SER A 347 -17.74 -21.64 -6.55
N ASP A 348 -17.38 -22.90 -6.78
CA ASP A 348 -16.59 -23.33 -7.93
C ASP A 348 -17.28 -22.98 -9.27
N GLU A 349 -18.61 -23.01 -9.33
CA GLU A 349 -19.40 -22.53 -10.48
C GLU A 349 -19.22 -21.03 -10.70
N LYS A 350 -19.31 -20.23 -9.62
CA LYS A 350 -19.20 -18.77 -9.71
C LYS A 350 -17.78 -18.30 -10.05
N VAL A 351 -16.76 -19.02 -9.57
CA VAL A 351 -15.37 -18.88 -10.01
C VAL A 351 -15.24 -19.14 -11.52
N THR A 352 -15.91 -20.19 -12.03
CA THR A 352 -15.91 -20.52 -13.46
C THR A 352 -16.60 -19.45 -14.31
N GLU A 353 -17.76 -18.94 -13.88
CA GLU A 353 -18.47 -17.85 -14.57
C GLU A 353 -17.63 -16.57 -14.64
N ASN A 354 -17.07 -16.13 -13.50
CA ASN A 354 -16.27 -14.89 -13.44
C ASN A 354 -14.98 -15.03 -14.25
N LEU A 355 -14.36 -16.21 -14.25
CA LEU A 355 -13.18 -16.50 -15.07
C LEU A 355 -13.50 -16.47 -16.57
N GLN A 356 -14.62 -17.06 -17.00
CA GLN A 356 -15.02 -17.00 -18.42
C GLN A 356 -15.29 -15.55 -18.85
N LYS A 357 -16.03 -14.77 -18.04
CA LYS A 357 -16.22 -13.32 -18.27
C LYS A 357 -14.88 -12.60 -18.48
N ALA A 358 -13.92 -12.82 -17.58
CA ALA A 358 -12.62 -12.16 -17.65
C ALA A 358 -11.78 -12.63 -18.87
N LEU A 359 -11.89 -13.91 -19.29
CA LEU A 359 -11.28 -14.41 -20.52
C LEU A 359 -11.90 -13.77 -21.77
N ASP A 360 -13.23 -13.60 -21.80
CA ASP A 360 -13.95 -12.95 -22.89
C ASP A 360 -13.63 -11.44 -22.99
N GLU A 361 -13.36 -10.79 -21.85
CA GLU A 361 -12.79 -9.43 -21.73
C GLU A 361 -11.30 -9.34 -22.12
N GLY A 362 -10.66 -10.49 -22.40
CA GLY A 362 -9.29 -10.61 -22.91
C GLY A 362 -8.19 -10.77 -21.86
N PHE A 363 -8.53 -10.94 -20.57
CA PHE A 363 -7.54 -11.06 -19.50
C PHE A 363 -6.70 -12.35 -19.65
N LYS A 364 -5.43 -12.26 -19.25
CA LYS A 364 -4.44 -13.36 -19.32
C LYS A 364 -3.72 -13.59 -17.98
N HIS A 365 -3.98 -12.73 -17.02
CA HIS A 365 -3.37 -12.69 -15.70
C HIS A 365 -4.51 -12.66 -14.69
N PHE A 366 -4.48 -13.56 -13.73
CA PHE A 366 -5.56 -13.81 -12.78
C PHE A 366 -4.99 -14.01 -11.38
N LYS A 367 -5.68 -13.55 -10.34
CA LYS A 367 -5.30 -13.86 -8.94
C LYS A 367 -6.40 -14.65 -8.25
N LEU A 368 -6.01 -15.68 -7.51
CA LEU A 368 -6.90 -16.57 -6.75
C LEU A 368 -6.51 -16.55 -5.28
N LYS A 369 -7.48 -16.33 -4.39
CA LYS A 369 -7.28 -16.47 -2.94
C LYS A 369 -7.10 -17.97 -2.59
N VAL A 370 -6.08 -18.28 -1.79
CA VAL A 370 -5.72 -19.62 -1.28
C VAL A 370 -5.62 -19.59 0.25
N GLY A 371 -5.62 -20.74 0.91
CA GLY A 371 -5.65 -20.85 2.37
C GLY A 371 -6.84 -21.64 2.92
N LEU A 372 -7.69 -22.23 2.07
CA LEU A 372 -8.81 -23.10 2.48
C LEU A 372 -8.36 -24.53 2.87
N GLY A 373 -7.06 -24.77 2.94
CA GLY A 373 -6.46 -26.09 3.09
C GLY A 373 -6.21 -26.77 1.74
N LEU A 374 -5.16 -27.58 1.70
CA LEU A 374 -4.49 -27.97 0.46
C LEU A 374 -5.44 -28.57 -0.60
N GLU A 375 -6.32 -29.49 -0.22
CA GLU A 375 -7.24 -30.14 -1.16
C GLU A 375 -8.29 -29.17 -1.75
N ALA A 376 -8.67 -28.12 -1.02
CA ALA A 376 -9.59 -27.10 -1.52
C ALA A 376 -8.89 -26.14 -2.49
N ASP A 377 -7.68 -25.69 -2.14
CA ASP A 377 -6.87 -24.81 -3.00
C ASP A 377 -6.44 -25.52 -4.29
N ARG A 378 -5.99 -26.78 -4.19
CA ARG A 378 -5.65 -27.62 -5.35
C ARG A 378 -6.85 -27.85 -6.26
N ARG A 379 -8.06 -28.01 -5.71
CA ARG A 379 -9.31 -28.13 -6.50
C ARG A 379 -9.63 -26.84 -7.26
N ARG A 380 -9.59 -25.68 -6.57
CA ARG A 380 -9.85 -24.36 -7.18
C ARG A 380 -8.80 -23.99 -8.24
N LEU A 381 -7.51 -24.21 -7.96
CA LEU A 381 -6.43 -24.00 -8.93
C LEU A 381 -6.54 -24.92 -10.14
N GLY A 382 -6.88 -26.20 -9.93
CA GLY A 382 -7.10 -27.15 -11.02
C GLY A 382 -8.28 -26.76 -11.92
N LEU A 383 -9.35 -26.20 -11.33
CA LEU A 383 -10.49 -25.65 -12.07
C LEU A 383 -10.09 -24.42 -12.90
N VAL A 384 -9.44 -23.42 -12.28
CA VAL A 384 -8.98 -22.20 -12.98
C VAL A 384 -8.01 -22.57 -14.10
N ARG A 385 -7.03 -23.45 -13.85
CA ARG A 385 -6.06 -23.92 -14.86
C ARG A 385 -6.71 -24.70 -16.01
N LYS A 386 -7.77 -25.48 -15.73
CA LYS A 386 -8.54 -26.20 -16.76
C LYS A 386 -9.31 -25.26 -17.69
N VAL A 387 -9.84 -24.15 -17.16
CA VAL A 387 -10.66 -23.18 -17.92
C VAL A 387 -9.79 -22.15 -18.64
N ALA A 388 -8.81 -21.56 -17.95
CA ALA A 388 -7.91 -20.55 -18.52
C ALA A 388 -6.80 -21.11 -19.41
N GLY A 389 -6.64 -22.44 -19.45
CA GLY A 389 -5.62 -23.12 -20.25
C GLY A 389 -4.18 -22.96 -19.71
N PRO A 390 -3.17 -23.49 -20.43
CA PRO A 390 -1.79 -23.53 -19.96
C PRO A 390 -1.08 -22.17 -19.98
N ASP A 391 -1.45 -21.28 -20.90
CA ASP A 391 -0.74 -20.01 -21.12
C ASP A 391 -1.04 -18.93 -20.08
N ALA A 392 -2.23 -18.97 -19.47
CA ALA A 392 -2.67 -17.99 -18.48
C ALA A 392 -1.73 -17.93 -17.27
N VAL A 393 -1.41 -16.73 -16.80
CA VAL A 393 -0.69 -16.51 -15.55
C VAL A 393 -1.70 -16.52 -14.40
N ILE A 394 -1.47 -17.37 -13.41
CA ILE A 394 -2.29 -17.46 -12.20
C ILE A 394 -1.38 -17.08 -11.04
N MET A 395 -1.71 -16.01 -10.33
CA MET A 395 -1.12 -15.63 -9.06
C MET A 395 -1.97 -16.16 -7.90
N THR A 396 -1.34 -16.37 -6.76
CA THR A 396 -1.98 -16.87 -5.53
C THR A 396 -1.77 -15.86 -4.41
N ASP A 397 -2.73 -15.79 -3.48
CA ASP A 397 -2.77 -14.78 -2.42
C ASP A 397 -3.39 -15.40 -1.16
N VAL A 398 -2.71 -15.27 -0.02
CA VAL A 398 -3.11 -15.90 1.26
C VAL A 398 -3.31 -14.90 2.40
N ASN A 399 -3.16 -13.60 2.12
CA ASN A 399 -3.40 -12.49 3.07
C ASN A 399 -2.87 -12.74 4.48
N GLN A 400 -1.55 -13.02 4.56
CA GLN A 400 -0.76 -13.06 5.79
C GLN A 400 -1.01 -14.28 6.69
N LEU A 401 -1.79 -15.27 6.25
CA LEU A 401 -2.26 -16.40 7.07
C LEU A 401 -1.15 -17.28 7.66
N TRP A 402 -0.11 -17.61 6.89
CA TRP A 402 0.84 -18.68 7.25
C TRP A 402 2.04 -18.20 8.06
N ASP A 403 2.56 -19.12 8.88
CA ASP A 403 3.90 -19.01 9.44
C ASP A 403 4.97 -19.29 8.35
N VAL A 404 6.17 -18.77 8.57
CA VAL A 404 7.26 -18.77 7.57
C VAL A 404 7.62 -20.17 7.05
N ASP A 405 7.67 -21.20 7.91
CA ASP A 405 7.98 -22.57 7.48
C ASP A 405 6.75 -23.31 6.91
N GLU A 406 5.53 -22.91 7.27
CA GLU A 406 4.30 -23.42 6.66
C GLU A 406 4.20 -22.97 5.19
N ALA A 407 4.40 -21.68 4.91
CA ALA A 407 4.41 -21.14 3.53
C ALA A 407 5.44 -21.86 2.64
N ILE A 408 6.59 -22.23 3.20
CA ILE A 408 7.67 -22.98 2.53
C ILE A 408 7.28 -24.44 2.28
N GLU A 409 6.53 -25.08 3.17
CA GLU A 409 6.02 -26.44 2.94
C GLU A 409 4.79 -26.47 2.02
N TYR A 410 3.97 -25.42 2.02
CA TYR A 410 2.69 -25.36 1.32
C TYR A 410 2.83 -25.09 -0.17
N MET A 411 3.50 -24.00 -0.55
CA MET A 411 3.56 -23.55 -1.95
C MET A 411 4.18 -24.55 -2.94
N PRO A 412 5.22 -25.35 -2.60
CA PRO A 412 5.71 -26.43 -3.46
C PRO A 412 4.63 -27.46 -3.84
N LYS A 413 3.61 -27.66 -2.99
CA LYS A 413 2.48 -28.57 -3.22
C LYS A 413 1.42 -27.99 -4.16
N LEU A 414 1.64 -26.79 -4.71
CA LEU A 414 0.80 -26.13 -5.71
C LEU A 414 1.56 -25.87 -7.05
N ALA A 415 2.86 -26.19 -7.13
CA ALA A 415 3.71 -25.84 -8.26
C ALA A 415 3.28 -26.49 -9.59
N ASP A 416 2.57 -27.63 -9.54
CA ASP A 416 2.01 -28.34 -10.69
C ASP A 416 0.92 -27.56 -11.44
N PHE A 417 0.36 -26.49 -10.86
CA PHE A 417 -0.54 -25.57 -11.55
C PHE A 417 0.16 -24.49 -12.38
N ASN A 418 1.46 -24.65 -12.65
CA ASN A 418 2.27 -23.78 -13.51
C ASN A 418 2.39 -22.34 -12.94
N LEU A 419 2.70 -22.25 -11.64
CA LEU A 419 2.86 -21.01 -10.87
C LEU A 419 4.28 -20.39 -11.00
N PHE A 420 4.88 -20.47 -12.20
CA PHE A 420 6.29 -20.13 -12.38
C PHE A 420 6.59 -18.63 -12.54
N PHE A 421 7.78 -18.25 -12.08
CA PHE A 421 8.27 -16.89 -11.95
C PHE A 421 9.57 -16.62 -12.71
N GLU A 422 10.43 -17.64 -12.93
CA GLU A 422 11.77 -17.38 -13.47
C GLU A 422 12.04 -18.02 -14.85
N SER A 423 12.50 -17.17 -15.78
CA SER A 423 13.29 -17.50 -16.99
C SER A 423 12.68 -18.29 -18.16
N PHE A 424 11.59 -19.04 -18.01
CA PHE A 424 11.11 -19.92 -19.10
C PHE A 424 10.40 -19.22 -20.28
N ARG A 425 10.24 -17.89 -20.24
CA ARG A 425 9.61 -17.09 -21.29
C ARG A 425 10.61 -16.03 -21.82
N GLN A 426 10.91 -16.10 -23.11
CA GLN A 426 11.96 -15.32 -23.78
C GLN A 426 11.50 -13.92 -24.26
N ARG A 427 10.29 -13.48 -23.92
CA ARG A 427 9.73 -12.20 -24.39
C ARG A 427 9.76 -11.14 -23.27
N PRO A 428 10.06 -9.87 -23.58
CA PRO A 428 10.11 -8.80 -22.59
C PRO A 428 8.74 -8.39 -22.02
N ASP A 429 7.64 -8.94 -22.55
CA ASP A 429 6.26 -8.65 -22.14
C ASP A 429 5.58 -9.79 -21.35
N ASP A 430 6.26 -10.93 -21.12
CA ASP A 430 5.67 -12.09 -20.41
C ASP A 430 5.76 -11.89 -18.88
N TRP A 431 4.62 -11.64 -18.23
CA TRP A 431 4.55 -11.54 -16.76
C TRP A 431 4.56 -12.90 -16.06
N THR A 432 4.79 -12.87 -14.75
CA THR A 432 5.21 -14.00 -13.92
C THR A 432 4.33 -14.19 -12.69
N SER A 433 4.24 -15.44 -12.20
CA SER A 433 3.34 -15.84 -11.10
C SER A 433 4.01 -15.73 -9.73
N PHE A 434 3.26 -15.28 -8.71
CA PHE A 434 3.73 -15.12 -7.34
C PHE A 434 2.74 -15.64 -6.30
N ILE A 435 3.25 -15.88 -5.08
CA ILE A 435 2.46 -15.90 -3.85
C ILE A 435 2.50 -14.51 -3.20
N GLU A 436 1.32 -13.96 -2.94
CA GLU A 436 1.10 -12.65 -2.32
C GLU A 436 0.82 -12.80 -0.82
N GLU A 437 1.48 -11.92 -0.05
CA GLU A 437 1.51 -11.85 1.42
C GLU A 437 1.53 -13.24 2.09
N PRO A 438 2.56 -14.08 1.82
CA PRO A 438 2.65 -15.44 2.35
C PRO A 438 2.81 -15.52 3.89
N THR A 439 3.02 -14.40 4.57
CA THR A 439 3.14 -14.30 6.03
C THR A 439 2.95 -12.82 6.47
N SER A 440 3.16 -12.52 7.75
CA SER A 440 3.02 -11.17 8.34
C SER A 440 3.73 -10.07 7.53
N PRO A 441 3.08 -8.91 7.26
CA PRO A 441 3.62 -7.84 6.42
C PRO A 441 4.68 -6.99 7.13
N ASP A 442 4.87 -7.18 8.45
CA ASP A 442 6.00 -6.65 9.20
C ASP A 442 7.23 -7.60 9.13
N ASP A 443 7.08 -8.89 8.79
CA ASP A 443 8.21 -9.84 8.75
C ASP A 443 8.94 -9.86 7.40
N ILE A 444 9.81 -8.87 7.25
CA ILE A 444 10.79 -8.70 6.16
C ILE A 444 11.72 -9.92 6.02
N LEU A 445 12.09 -10.58 7.12
CA LEU A 445 13.07 -11.67 7.12
C LEU A 445 12.40 -13.01 6.79
N GLY A 446 11.17 -13.20 7.25
CA GLY A 446 10.26 -14.28 6.84
C GLY A 446 10.05 -14.27 5.33
N HIS A 447 9.62 -13.13 4.76
CA HIS A 447 9.47 -12.97 3.31
C HIS A 447 10.76 -13.34 2.54
N ALA A 448 11.93 -12.86 2.98
CA ALA A 448 13.21 -13.23 2.38
C ALA A 448 13.57 -14.72 2.51
N LYS A 449 13.23 -15.36 3.64
CA LYS A 449 13.42 -16.80 3.84
C LYS A 449 12.48 -17.62 2.93
N ILE A 450 11.21 -17.23 2.84
CA ILE A 450 10.20 -17.84 1.96
C ILE A 450 10.65 -17.75 0.50
N ARG A 451 10.92 -16.53 0.00
CA ARG A 451 11.35 -16.29 -1.38
C ARG A 451 12.57 -17.14 -1.76
N LYS A 452 13.58 -17.17 -0.90
CA LYS A 452 14.79 -17.97 -1.11
C LYS A 452 14.51 -19.48 -1.20
N ALA A 453 13.55 -19.98 -0.41
CA ALA A 453 13.16 -21.39 -0.40
C ALA A 453 12.18 -21.76 -1.53
N LEU A 454 11.40 -20.80 -2.05
CA LEU A 454 10.47 -21.00 -3.17
C LEU A 454 11.14 -20.85 -4.55
N LYS A 455 12.26 -20.13 -4.65
CA LYS A 455 13.04 -19.96 -5.89
C LYS A 455 13.38 -21.27 -6.66
N PRO A 456 13.71 -22.42 -6.03
CA PRO A 456 13.96 -23.67 -6.75
C PRO A 456 12.72 -24.26 -7.44
N TYR A 457 11.53 -23.95 -6.95
CA TYR A 457 10.24 -24.25 -7.59
C TYR A 457 9.85 -23.17 -8.61
N GLY A 458 10.66 -22.12 -8.72
CA GLY A 458 10.39 -20.95 -9.51
C GLY A 458 9.13 -20.20 -9.06
N ILE A 459 8.75 -20.19 -7.79
CA ILE A 459 7.61 -19.39 -7.31
C ILE A 459 8.14 -18.08 -6.72
N GLY A 460 7.66 -16.94 -7.23
CA GLY A 460 8.04 -15.60 -6.75
C GLY A 460 7.23 -15.18 -5.53
N VAL A 461 7.74 -14.20 -4.78
CA VAL A 461 7.05 -13.64 -3.60
C VAL A 461 6.65 -12.18 -3.83
N ALA A 462 5.44 -11.82 -3.42
CA ALA A 462 4.93 -10.46 -3.51
C ALA A 462 4.30 -10.03 -2.18
N THR A 463 4.37 -8.74 -1.88
CA THR A 463 3.76 -8.11 -0.68
C THR A 463 3.74 -6.59 -0.85
N GLY A 464 2.83 -5.92 -0.13
CA GLY A 464 2.84 -4.47 -0.04
C GLY A 464 1.54 -3.82 0.45
N GLU A 465 0.39 -4.49 0.31
CA GLU A 465 -0.92 -3.91 0.63
C GLU A 465 -1.05 -3.51 2.11
N HIS A 466 -0.38 -4.23 3.00
CA HIS A 466 -0.31 -3.92 4.43
C HIS A 466 1.05 -3.39 4.90
N VAL A 467 2.04 -3.22 4.01
CA VAL A 467 3.35 -2.68 4.35
C VAL A 467 3.25 -1.20 4.70
N ASN A 468 3.51 -0.87 5.96
CA ASN A 468 3.15 0.43 6.52
C ASN A 468 3.79 1.64 5.79
N ASN A 469 5.08 1.61 5.44
CA ASN A 469 5.79 2.82 4.98
C ASN A 469 7.00 2.55 4.06
N ARG A 470 7.53 3.63 3.47
CA ARG A 470 8.72 3.60 2.58
C ARG A 470 10.00 3.06 3.23
N VAL A 471 10.13 3.08 4.56
CA VAL A 471 11.30 2.51 5.27
C VAL A 471 11.19 0.99 5.29
N MET A 472 10.00 0.44 5.49
CA MET A 472 9.76 -1.00 5.37
C MET A 472 9.94 -1.47 3.92
N PHE A 473 9.38 -0.77 2.93
CA PHE A 473 9.67 -1.09 1.52
C PHE A 473 11.16 -1.02 1.17
N LYS A 474 11.89 -0.04 1.71
CA LYS A 474 13.37 0.02 1.59
C LYS A 474 14.03 -1.22 2.20
N GLN A 475 13.63 -1.65 3.40
CA GLN A 475 14.19 -2.83 4.06
C GLN A 475 13.84 -4.13 3.33
N LEU A 476 12.61 -4.27 2.84
CA LEU A 476 12.16 -5.39 2.00
C LEU A 476 13.03 -5.51 0.73
N LEU A 477 13.34 -4.40 0.06
CA LEU A 477 14.23 -4.36 -1.10
C LEU A 477 15.71 -4.63 -0.72
N GLN A 478 16.21 -4.05 0.38
CA GLN A 478 17.57 -4.27 0.90
C GLN A 478 17.81 -5.73 1.36
N ALA A 479 16.75 -6.44 1.77
CA ALA A 479 16.80 -7.84 2.17
C ALA A 479 16.54 -8.83 1.01
N GLU A 480 16.32 -8.32 -0.21
CA GLU A 480 15.85 -9.11 -1.37
C GLU A 480 14.60 -9.96 -1.04
N ALA A 481 13.65 -9.39 -0.29
CA ALA A 481 12.54 -10.14 0.32
C ALA A 481 11.37 -10.49 -0.62
N LEU A 482 11.30 -9.85 -1.79
CA LEU A 482 10.21 -9.97 -2.77
C LEU A 482 10.72 -9.90 -4.21
N ASP A 483 9.83 -10.24 -5.13
CA ASP A 483 10.00 -10.14 -6.57
C ASP A 483 9.01 -9.17 -7.25
N ALA A 484 7.86 -8.87 -6.62
CA ALA A 484 6.88 -7.89 -7.09
C ALA A 484 6.37 -7.02 -5.93
N LEU A 485 6.44 -5.70 -6.07
CA LEU A 485 6.21 -4.74 -4.99
C LEU A 485 4.79 -4.18 -5.05
N GLN A 486 3.94 -4.57 -4.10
CA GLN A 486 2.49 -4.32 -4.17
C GLN A 486 2.07 -3.11 -3.35
N LEU A 487 2.65 -1.95 -3.67
CA LEU A 487 2.26 -0.69 -3.03
C LEU A 487 0.76 -0.43 -3.18
N ASP A 488 0.21 0.28 -2.20
CA ASP A 488 -1.21 0.55 -2.07
C ASP A 488 -1.43 2.07 -1.96
N ALA A 489 -2.40 2.60 -2.72
CA ALA A 489 -2.66 4.03 -2.84
C ALA A 489 -3.22 4.69 -1.57
N LEU A 490 -3.70 3.87 -0.63
CA LEU A 490 -4.50 4.25 0.54
C LEU A 490 -3.77 3.89 1.86
N ARG A 491 -2.89 2.87 1.85
CA ARG A 491 -1.99 2.47 2.94
C ARG A 491 -0.92 3.50 3.26
N LEU A 492 -0.13 3.88 2.24
CA LEU A 492 1.00 4.78 2.36
C LEU A 492 0.53 6.22 2.62
N SER A 493 1.39 7.12 3.10
CA SER A 493 1.00 8.51 3.40
C SER A 493 0.88 9.41 2.16
N GLY A 494 -0.06 9.06 1.29
CA GLY A 494 -0.39 9.72 0.04
C GLY A 494 0.73 9.69 -1.00
N MET A 495 0.53 10.40 -2.10
CA MET A 495 1.48 10.39 -3.23
C MET A 495 2.91 10.81 -2.86
N ASN A 496 3.10 11.65 -1.84
CA ASN A 496 4.43 12.04 -1.34
C ASN A 496 5.29 10.83 -0.93
N GLU A 497 4.68 9.80 -0.36
CA GLU A 497 5.35 8.57 0.03
C GLU A 497 5.44 7.57 -1.13
N ILE A 498 4.36 7.44 -1.91
CA ILE A 498 4.30 6.54 -3.08
C ILE A 498 5.41 6.87 -4.09
N LEU A 499 5.63 8.15 -4.43
CA LEU A 499 6.70 8.57 -5.35
C LEU A 499 8.11 8.13 -4.87
N SER A 500 8.30 8.00 -3.55
CA SER A 500 9.56 7.49 -2.98
C SER A 500 9.70 5.97 -3.11
N VAL A 501 8.59 5.23 -3.02
CA VAL A 501 8.54 3.78 -3.17
C VAL A 501 8.72 3.38 -4.64
N LEU A 502 8.16 4.15 -5.60
CA LEU A 502 8.44 3.98 -7.03
C LEU A 502 9.95 4.11 -7.34
N LEU A 503 10.60 5.15 -6.80
CA LEU A 503 12.03 5.36 -6.98
C LEU A 503 12.88 4.24 -6.34
N LEU A 504 12.49 3.75 -5.17
CA LEU A 504 13.16 2.60 -4.53
C LEU A 504 13.01 1.33 -5.39
N ALA A 505 11.79 1.00 -5.81
CA ALA A 505 11.52 -0.17 -6.66
C ALA A 505 12.34 -0.12 -7.97
N ALA A 506 12.31 1.03 -8.66
CA ALA A 506 13.10 1.26 -9.87
C ALA A 506 14.62 1.19 -9.63
N LYS A 507 15.14 1.65 -8.48
CA LYS A 507 16.58 1.57 -8.16
C LYS A 507 17.04 0.13 -7.90
N PHE A 508 16.21 -0.66 -7.23
CA PHE A 508 16.51 -2.07 -6.93
C PHE A 508 16.10 -3.03 -8.08
N GLY A 509 15.46 -2.52 -9.13
CA GLY A 509 15.08 -3.27 -10.32
C GLY A 509 13.81 -4.13 -10.17
N VAL A 510 13.08 -3.98 -9.06
CA VAL A 510 11.86 -4.73 -8.73
C VAL A 510 10.65 -4.02 -9.35
N PRO A 511 9.76 -4.72 -10.07
CA PRO A 511 8.53 -4.12 -10.62
C PRO A 511 7.52 -3.78 -9.52
N ILE A 512 6.79 -2.68 -9.71
CA ILE A 512 5.64 -2.32 -8.87
C ILE A 512 4.36 -2.94 -9.46
N VAL A 513 3.62 -3.70 -8.65
CA VAL A 513 2.35 -4.36 -9.04
C VAL A 513 1.27 -3.91 -8.06
N PRO A 514 0.71 -2.71 -8.21
CA PRO A 514 -0.03 -2.09 -7.12
C PRO A 514 -1.31 -2.85 -6.78
N HIS A 515 -1.56 -2.96 -5.48
CA HIS A 515 -2.81 -3.51 -4.94
C HIS A 515 -4.00 -2.62 -5.36
N SER A 516 -5.15 -3.22 -5.68
CA SER A 516 -6.41 -2.50 -5.95
C SER A 516 -7.67 -3.25 -5.50
N GLY A 517 -7.55 -4.19 -4.55
CA GLY A 517 -8.70 -4.75 -3.84
C GLY A 517 -9.34 -3.73 -2.89
N GLY A 518 -10.33 -2.99 -3.37
CA GLY A 518 -11.13 -2.09 -2.52
C GLY A 518 -11.77 -0.92 -3.26
N ALA A 519 -12.78 -0.31 -2.65
CA ALA A 519 -13.50 0.82 -3.23
C ALA A 519 -12.58 2.01 -3.53
N GLY A 520 -12.55 2.46 -4.79
CA GLY A 520 -11.80 3.64 -5.20
C GLY A 520 -10.29 3.44 -5.32
N MET A 521 -9.76 2.23 -5.17
CA MET A 521 -8.31 2.02 -5.21
C MET A 521 -7.77 1.89 -6.62
N THR A 522 -8.47 1.19 -7.51
CA THR A 522 -8.13 1.12 -8.95
C THR A 522 -8.10 2.52 -9.58
N GLU A 523 -9.05 3.38 -9.19
CA GLU A 523 -9.11 4.79 -9.56
C GLU A 523 -7.78 5.48 -9.28
N LEU A 524 -7.21 5.36 -8.08
CA LEU A 524 -5.93 6.00 -7.74
C LEU A 524 -4.72 5.25 -8.31
N CYS A 525 -4.68 3.91 -8.21
CA CYS A 525 -3.56 3.08 -8.67
C CYS A 525 -3.35 3.11 -10.20
N SER A 526 -4.39 3.44 -10.98
CA SER A 526 -4.26 3.73 -12.41
C SER A 526 -3.35 4.94 -12.68
N HIS A 527 -3.44 6.01 -11.86
CA HIS A 527 -2.52 7.14 -11.94
C HIS A 527 -1.11 6.73 -11.53
N ILE A 528 -0.95 5.96 -10.44
CA ILE A 528 0.37 5.55 -9.92
C ILE A 528 1.13 4.70 -10.95
N SER A 529 0.47 3.69 -11.51
CA SER A 529 1.06 2.80 -12.52
C SER A 529 1.41 3.56 -13.81
N THR A 530 0.59 4.55 -14.19
CA THR A 530 0.88 5.43 -15.33
C THR A 530 2.06 6.37 -15.02
N ILE A 531 2.21 6.88 -13.78
CA ILE A 531 3.38 7.66 -13.35
C ILE A 531 4.65 6.81 -13.41
N ASP A 532 4.63 5.58 -12.92
CA ASP A 532 5.80 4.70 -12.94
C ASP A 532 6.27 4.43 -14.38
N PHE A 533 5.36 3.98 -15.26
CA PHE A 533 5.65 3.73 -16.66
C PHE A 533 6.17 4.99 -17.38
N VAL A 534 5.50 6.13 -17.22
CA VAL A 534 5.87 7.37 -17.94
C VAL A 534 7.14 8.00 -17.38
N VAL A 535 7.36 8.00 -16.05
CA VAL A 535 8.31 8.89 -15.37
C VAL A 535 9.46 8.16 -14.64
N VAL A 536 9.22 6.97 -14.07
CA VAL A 536 10.13 6.40 -13.04
C VAL A 536 10.84 5.11 -13.47
N SER A 537 10.11 4.06 -13.84
CA SER A 537 10.71 2.79 -14.28
C SER A 537 10.98 2.75 -15.78
N GLY A 538 10.16 3.45 -16.57
CA GLY A 538 10.16 3.37 -18.03
C GLY A 538 9.68 2.03 -18.60
N LYS A 539 9.18 1.13 -17.75
CA LYS A 539 8.81 -0.26 -18.06
C LYS A 539 7.32 -0.47 -17.82
N LYS A 540 6.69 -1.37 -18.60
CA LYS A 540 5.34 -1.82 -18.30
C LYS A 540 5.35 -2.68 -17.03
N SER A 541 4.29 -2.57 -16.25
CA SER A 541 3.95 -3.46 -15.15
C SER A 541 2.44 -3.69 -15.12
N ILE A 542 2.00 -4.78 -14.50
CA ILE A 542 0.57 -5.08 -14.37
C ILE A 542 -0.05 -4.38 -13.16
N LEU A 543 -1.31 -3.99 -13.28
CA LEU A 543 -2.13 -3.41 -12.21
C LEU A 543 -3.35 -4.28 -11.93
N GLU A 544 -3.70 -4.46 -10.67
CA GLU A 544 -4.88 -5.21 -10.26
C GLU A 544 -6.19 -4.56 -10.74
N TYR A 545 -7.16 -5.40 -11.12
CA TYR A 545 -8.52 -4.99 -11.46
C TYR A 545 -9.53 -5.82 -10.66
N THR A 546 -10.45 -5.12 -10.00
CA THR A 546 -11.61 -5.72 -9.34
C THR A 546 -12.87 -4.96 -9.75
N ASP A 547 -13.80 -5.66 -10.38
CA ASP A 547 -15.04 -5.13 -10.98
C ASP A 547 -16.12 -4.75 -9.95
N HIS A 548 -15.81 -3.84 -9.01
CA HIS A 548 -16.69 -3.48 -7.90
C HIS A 548 -16.59 -2.00 -7.50
N LEU A 549 -17.74 -1.35 -7.27
CA LEU A 549 -17.88 -0.01 -6.68
C LEU A 549 -17.29 1.17 -7.49
N HIS A 550 -16.74 0.93 -8.68
CA HIS A 550 -16.38 1.98 -9.65
C HIS A 550 -17.55 2.93 -9.91
N GLU A 551 -18.77 2.40 -9.95
CA GLU A 551 -20.00 3.14 -10.14
C GLU A 551 -20.28 4.21 -9.07
N ALA A 552 -19.62 4.14 -7.89
CA ALA A 552 -19.70 5.18 -6.87
C ALA A 552 -18.92 6.46 -7.23
N PHE A 553 -17.94 6.37 -8.13
CA PHE A 553 -17.02 7.45 -8.47
C PHE A 553 -17.51 8.27 -9.68
N VAL A 554 -17.22 9.57 -9.68
CA VAL A 554 -17.53 10.50 -10.78
C VAL A 554 -16.65 10.21 -12.00
N ASN A 555 -15.39 9.81 -11.76
CA ASN A 555 -14.41 9.42 -12.77
C ASN A 555 -13.97 7.97 -12.50
N PRO A 556 -14.81 6.96 -12.84
CA PRO A 556 -14.54 5.57 -12.54
C PRO A 556 -13.30 5.02 -13.27
N ALA A 557 -12.62 4.05 -12.66
CA ALA A 557 -11.67 3.22 -13.37
C ALA A 557 -12.39 2.37 -14.43
N SER A 558 -11.72 2.06 -15.53
CA SER A 558 -12.26 1.20 -16.59
C SER A 558 -11.17 0.57 -17.44
N MET A 559 -11.50 -0.55 -18.09
CA MET A 559 -10.58 -1.31 -18.95
C MET A 559 -10.75 -0.95 -20.44
N ALA A 560 -9.63 -0.85 -21.15
CA ALA A 560 -9.52 -0.73 -22.59
C ALA A 560 -9.23 -2.10 -23.24
N PRO A 561 -9.50 -2.27 -24.56
CA PRO A 561 -9.33 -3.54 -25.26
C PRO A 561 -7.95 -4.17 -25.11
N GLY A 562 -7.91 -5.49 -24.92
CA GLY A 562 -6.67 -6.22 -24.60
C GLY A 562 -6.26 -6.13 -23.13
N SER A 563 -7.22 -5.82 -22.24
CA SER A 563 -7.05 -5.75 -20.78
C SER A 563 -5.95 -4.79 -20.34
N TYR A 564 -6.01 -3.55 -20.84
CA TYR A 564 -5.23 -2.42 -20.32
C TYR A 564 -6.13 -1.53 -19.45
N HIS A 565 -5.61 -0.99 -18.36
CA HIS A 565 -6.30 0.08 -17.63
C HIS A 565 -6.33 1.35 -18.48
N THR A 566 -7.48 2.03 -18.50
CA THR A 566 -7.56 3.36 -19.10
C THR A 566 -6.70 4.36 -18.33
N SER A 567 -5.96 5.22 -19.03
CA SER A 567 -5.23 6.31 -18.38
C SER A 567 -6.21 7.46 -18.09
N PRO A 568 -6.43 7.86 -16.83
CA PRO A 568 -7.47 8.83 -16.49
C PRO A 568 -7.29 10.17 -17.21
N THR A 569 -8.38 10.77 -17.67
CA THR A 569 -8.37 12.01 -18.48
C THR A 569 -8.89 13.24 -17.75
N ALA A 570 -9.74 13.05 -16.72
CA ALA A 570 -10.37 14.13 -15.97
C ALA A 570 -9.39 14.83 -15.00
N PRO A 571 -9.56 16.15 -14.73
CA PRO A 571 -8.77 16.84 -13.72
C PRO A 571 -8.97 16.28 -12.31
N GLY A 572 -7.87 16.08 -11.57
CA GLY A 572 -7.90 15.53 -10.21
C GLY A 572 -7.17 14.19 -10.05
N TYR A 573 -7.45 13.50 -8.95
CA TYR A 573 -6.91 12.17 -8.61
C TYR A 573 -7.99 11.07 -8.67
N SER A 574 -9.07 11.30 -9.43
CA SER A 574 -10.22 10.37 -9.55
C SER A 574 -10.93 10.06 -8.22
N THR A 575 -10.73 10.92 -7.21
CA THR A 575 -11.17 10.75 -5.81
C THR A 575 -12.63 11.15 -5.55
N ASP A 576 -13.33 11.74 -6.51
CA ASP A 576 -14.69 12.27 -6.30
C ASP A 576 -15.75 11.17 -6.29
N VAL A 577 -16.45 11.00 -5.17
CA VAL A 577 -17.61 10.11 -5.02
C VAL A 577 -18.92 10.86 -5.29
N LYS A 578 -19.88 10.21 -5.96
CA LYS A 578 -21.21 10.74 -6.27
C LYS A 578 -22.08 10.89 -5.01
N GLU A 579 -22.81 12.00 -4.89
CA GLU A 579 -23.58 12.32 -3.68
C GLU A 579 -24.66 11.28 -3.32
N GLU A 580 -25.23 10.60 -4.33
CA GLU A 580 -26.21 9.52 -4.14
C GLU A 580 -25.66 8.34 -3.33
N TYR A 581 -24.35 8.07 -3.38
CA TYR A 581 -23.71 7.02 -2.59
C TYR A 581 -23.55 7.43 -1.13
N PHE A 582 -23.31 8.71 -0.81
CA PHE A 582 -23.36 9.17 0.58
C PHE A 582 -24.81 9.13 1.12
N ALA A 583 -25.78 9.61 0.35
CA ALA A 583 -27.20 9.56 0.74
C ALA A 583 -27.69 8.12 1.05
N LYS A 584 -27.09 7.11 0.41
CA LYS A 584 -27.37 5.68 0.65
C LYS A 584 -26.49 5.05 1.75
N PHE A 585 -25.19 5.34 1.78
CA PHE A 585 -24.17 4.55 2.48
C PHE A 585 -23.30 5.33 3.49
N GLU A 586 -23.54 6.62 3.73
CA GLU A 586 -22.85 7.38 4.78
C GLU A 586 -23.23 6.85 6.17
N CYS A 587 -22.29 6.31 6.93
CA CYS A 587 -22.56 5.63 8.20
C CYS A 587 -22.69 6.63 9.37
N PRO A 588 -23.69 6.50 10.27
CA PRO A 588 -24.86 5.61 10.25
C PRO A 588 -26.12 6.27 9.66
N GLN A 589 -25.97 7.33 8.86
CA GLN A 589 -27.07 8.26 8.51
C GLN A 589 -27.72 8.00 7.13
N GLY A 590 -27.08 7.26 6.24
CA GLY A 590 -27.58 6.91 4.92
C GLY A 590 -28.75 5.92 4.97
N SER A 591 -29.51 5.85 3.87
CA SER A 591 -30.75 5.05 3.83
C SER A 591 -30.54 3.54 4.01
N PHE A 592 -29.37 2.99 3.65
CA PHE A 592 -29.02 1.61 3.95
C PHE A 592 -28.80 1.40 5.46
N TRP A 593 -27.98 2.24 6.10
CA TRP A 593 -27.63 2.11 7.51
C TRP A 593 -28.81 2.34 8.48
N LYS A 594 -29.85 3.04 8.02
CA LYS A 594 -31.14 3.18 8.71
C LYS A 594 -32.16 2.08 8.42
N SER A 595 -31.88 1.16 7.49
CA SER A 595 -32.74 0.01 7.21
C SER A 595 -32.64 -1.04 8.33
N PRO A 596 -33.61 -1.98 8.45
CA PRO A 596 -33.53 -3.04 9.45
C PRO A 596 -32.22 -3.84 9.40
N LYS A 597 -31.75 -4.23 8.20
CA LYS A 597 -30.48 -4.98 8.06
C LYS A 597 -29.25 -4.11 8.33
N GLY A 598 -29.28 -2.83 7.95
CA GLY A 598 -28.22 -1.88 8.29
C GLY A 598 -28.08 -1.67 9.81
N LEU A 599 -29.21 -1.59 10.51
CA LEU A 599 -29.25 -1.51 11.97
C LEU A 599 -28.83 -2.83 12.63
N GLU A 600 -29.26 -3.98 12.10
CA GLU A 600 -28.83 -5.31 12.55
C GLU A 600 -27.30 -5.45 12.48
N MET A 601 -26.69 -5.12 11.34
CA MET A 601 -25.24 -5.13 11.16
C MET A 601 -24.53 -4.12 12.09
N LEU A 602 -25.07 -2.90 12.28
CA LEU A 602 -24.46 -1.92 13.18
C LEU A 602 -24.60 -2.26 14.68
N ASN A 603 -25.47 -3.21 15.04
CA ASN A 603 -25.65 -3.67 16.42
C ASN A 603 -24.91 -4.98 16.73
N ASP A 604 -24.33 -5.68 15.75
CA ASP A 604 -23.49 -6.87 15.98
C ASP A 604 -22.06 -6.43 16.39
N PRO A 605 -21.66 -6.64 17.66
CA PRO A 605 -20.34 -6.22 18.13
C PRO A 605 -19.20 -7.11 17.60
N TRP A 606 -19.51 -8.27 17.03
CA TRP A 606 -18.57 -9.24 16.46
C TRP A 606 -18.56 -9.23 14.93
N ARG A 607 -19.24 -8.27 14.30
CA ARG A 607 -19.32 -8.16 12.83
C ARG A 607 -17.93 -8.01 12.20
N GLY A 608 -17.57 -8.92 11.31
CA GLY A 608 -16.25 -8.98 10.68
C GLY A 608 -15.17 -9.68 11.52
N VAL A 609 -15.48 -10.14 12.74
CA VAL A 609 -14.56 -10.96 13.55
C VAL A 609 -14.59 -12.40 13.05
N LEU A 610 -13.41 -12.93 12.70
CA LEU A 610 -13.22 -14.25 12.12
C LEU A 610 -13.83 -15.35 13.01
N GLY A 611 -14.90 -15.99 12.52
CA GLY A 611 -15.58 -17.09 13.23
C GLY A 611 -16.52 -16.70 14.36
N GLU A 612 -16.64 -15.42 14.71
CA GLU A 612 -17.52 -14.92 15.80
C GLU A 612 -18.67 -14.03 15.32
N GLN A 613 -18.68 -13.59 14.05
CA GLN A 613 -19.77 -12.81 13.46
C GLN A 613 -21.15 -13.48 13.62
N THR A 614 -22.17 -12.68 13.96
CA THR A 614 -23.53 -13.17 14.26
C THR A 614 -24.63 -12.63 13.33
N SER A 615 -24.27 -11.73 12.40
CA SER A 615 -25.15 -11.04 11.44
C SER A 615 -24.82 -11.30 9.97
#